data_AF-A0A318YCQ5-F1
#
_entry.id   AF-A0A318YCQ5-F1
#
_cell.length_a   1.000
_cell.length_b   1.000
_cell.length_c   1.000
_cell.angle_alpha   90.00
_cell.angle_beta   90.00
_cell.angle_gamma   90.00
#
_symmetry.space_group_name_H-M   'P 1'
#
loop_
_entity.id
_entity.type
_entity.pdbx_description
1 polymer ?
#
loop_
_entity_poly.entity_id
_entity_poly.type
_entity_poly.pdbx_seq_one_letter_code
_entity_poly.pdbx_strand_id
1 'polypeptide(L)'
;MAGYLVKADSEGQPGPDTYNRTLSQGANLFARALQPHGGVLMYRAFVYNDNLNESDWKADRAKAAVEYFKDLDGQFDENVVVQIKYGPIDFQVREPTSPLFANLYQTNTAIELEVSQEYLGQQCHLVYLPPLWKTVLDFDLRVDHKPSIVRDIISGQRFNRTLGGWAAVVNVGTNRTWLGSHLAMSNLYAYGRLAWSPTDDSEQILKDWTRLTFGHNHHVIDTIADMSMTSWPAYENYTGNLGIQTLTDILYTHYGPNPATQDNNGWGQWTRADHNSVGMDRTISNGTGYTGQYPEEVARLYESLETTPDDLVLWFHHVPWTHRLHSGLTVIQHFYNAHYAGSEAAHGFIRQWESLKGLIDRERYEAMRSRLVYQAGHSIVWRDAINNFYYNMTGIPDVAGRVGHHPWRIEAESMRLDGYQTYTVSPFEAASNTTAIITTSNSTTGTAKTTIKAPSGVYDIRVNYYDLYGGQSKWTLSVGDKVVGQWLGDMEHQSLGHTPSIYLDGHSATRITFHGVFVRQGDQLKIVGEANGIEPAPVDYVVLLPPGVV
;
A
#
# COMPACT_ATOMS: atom_id res chain seq x y z
N MET A 1 13.66 2.99 -34.77
CA MET A 1 13.68 3.02 -33.29
C MET A 1 12.66 4.06 -32.86
N ALA A 2 11.75 3.74 -31.93
CA ALA A 2 10.64 4.63 -31.58
C ALA A 2 11.04 5.82 -30.70
N GLY A 3 12.06 5.67 -29.85
CA GLY A 3 12.44 6.71 -28.90
C GLY A 3 13.27 6.21 -27.73
N TYR A 4 13.42 7.07 -26.72
CA TYR A 4 14.08 6.78 -25.45
C TYR A 4 13.16 7.12 -24.26
N LEU A 5 13.39 6.46 -23.14
CA LEU A 5 12.87 6.82 -21.82
C LEU A 5 14.04 7.19 -20.91
N VAL A 6 13.95 8.33 -20.23
CA VAL A 6 15.03 8.86 -19.39
C VAL A 6 14.54 9.14 -17.96
N LYS A 7 15.24 8.56 -16.99
CA LYS A 7 15.29 9.02 -15.59
C LYS A 7 16.66 9.66 -15.39
N ALA A 8 16.71 10.90 -14.92
CA ALA A 8 17.95 11.66 -14.75
C ALA A 8 17.87 12.50 -13.46
N ASP A 9 19.02 12.76 -12.82
CA ASP A 9 19.17 13.55 -11.59
C ASP A 9 18.25 13.10 -10.43
N SER A 10 17.98 11.80 -10.32
CA SER A 10 17.06 11.22 -9.34
C SER A 10 17.59 9.92 -8.78
N GLU A 11 17.62 9.78 -7.46
CA GLU A 11 18.02 8.56 -6.73
C GLU A 11 19.39 8.02 -7.19
N GLY A 12 20.40 8.92 -7.21
CA GLY A 12 21.76 8.60 -7.64
C GLY A 12 21.95 8.36 -9.14
N GLN A 13 20.90 8.44 -9.96
CA GLN A 13 21.06 8.37 -11.42
C GLN A 13 21.73 9.65 -11.95
N PRO A 14 22.72 9.53 -12.85
CA PRO A 14 23.37 10.70 -13.42
C PRO A 14 22.40 11.51 -14.30
N GLY A 15 22.64 12.80 -14.39
CA GLY A 15 21.84 13.67 -15.24
C GLY A 15 22.49 15.02 -15.53
N PRO A 16 21.77 15.90 -16.25
CA PRO A 16 22.23 17.24 -16.64
C PRO A 16 22.78 18.10 -15.50
N ASP A 17 22.21 18.02 -14.29
CA ASP A 17 22.65 18.84 -13.16
C ASP A 17 24.11 18.57 -12.78
N THR A 18 24.56 17.31 -12.93
CA THR A 18 25.96 16.89 -12.74
C THR A 18 26.93 17.72 -13.61
N TYR A 19 26.45 18.21 -14.76
CA TYR A 19 27.24 18.96 -15.74
C TYR A 19 26.88 20.45 -15.77
N ASN A 20 26.16 20.96 -14.77
CA ASN A 20 25.66 22.33 -14.71
C ASN A 20 24.85 22.70 -15.97
N ARG A 21 23.90 21.82 -16.31
CA ARG A 21 22.95 21.96 -17.42
C ARG A 21 21.54 21.78 -16.90
N THR A 22 20.58 22.45 -17.55
CA THR A 22 19.16 22.29 -17.20
C THR A 22 18.62 20.95 -17.69
N LEU A 23 17.51 20.49 -17.10
CA LEU A 23 16.78 19.31 -17.58
C LEU A 23 16.38 19.45 -19.05
N SER A 24 15.97 20.64 -19.50
CA SER A 24 15.64 20.92 -20.91
C SER A 24 16.85 20.77 -21.84
N GLN A 25 18.03 21.24 -21.44
CA GLN A 25 19.27 21.06 -22.22
C GLN A 25 19.63 19.57 -22.35
N GLY A 26 19.49 18.81 -21.26
CA GLY A 26 19.70 17.36 -21.26
C GLY A 26 18.71 16.60 -22.13
N ALA A 27 17.43 16.92 -22.01
CA ALA A 27 16.38 16.32 -22.83
C ALA A 27 16.60 16.62 -24.32
N ASN A 28 16.80 17.89 -24.67
CA ASN A 28 16.93 18.32 -26.06
C ASN A 28 18.17 17.73 -26.74
N LEU A 29 19.24 17.41 -26.00
CA LEU A 29 20.39 16.66 -26.53
C LEU A 29 19.95 15.33 -27.17
N PHE A 30 19.18 14.52 -26.43
CA PHE A 30 18.69 13.23 -26.92
C PHE A 30 17.57 13.39 -27.94
N ALA A 31 16.69 14.38 -27.75
CA ALA A 31 15.58 14.65 -28.65
C ALA A 31 16.06 15.00 -30.07
N ARG A 32 17.09 15.84 -30.19
CA ARG A 32 17.72 16.21 -31.48
C ARG A 32 18.37 15.03 -32.18
N ALA A 33 18.95 14.09 -31.43
CA ALA A 33 19.51 12.87 -32.00
C ALA A 33 18.41 11.94 -32.58
N LEU A 34 17.21 11.95 -31.99
CA LEU A 34 16.06 11.18 -32.45
C LEU A 34 15.29 11.83 -33.60
N GLN A 35 15.36 13.15 -33.73
CA GLN A 35 14.54 13.94 -34.66
C GLN A 35 14.64 13.50 -36.14
N PRO A 36 15.83 13.21 -36.72
CA PRO A 36 15.93 12.74 -38.11
C PRO A 36 15.26 11.38 -38.37
N HIS A 37 14.91 10.66 -37.31
CA HIS A 37 14.28 9.34 -37.35
C HIS A 37 12.81 9.36 -36.92
N GLY A 38 12.25 10.54 -36.61
CA GLY A 38 10.88 10.68 -36.10
C GLY A 38 10.68 10.11 -34.70
N GLY A 39 11.74 9.94 -33.92
CA GLY A 39 11.65 9.37 -32.57
C GLY A 39 11.24 10.40 -31.51
N VAL A 40 10.66 9.91 -30.42
CA VAL A 40 10.20 10.71 -29.26
C VAL A 40 11.06 10.45 -28.03
N LEU A 41 11.32 11.48 -27.24
CA LEU A 41 11.96 11.36 -25.93
C LEU A 41 10.91 11.44 -24.82
N MET A 42 10.72 10.36 -24.07
CA MET A 42 9.98 10.37 -22.81
C MET A 42 10.94 10.74 -21.67
N TYR A 43 10.77 11.92 -21.07
CA TYR A 43 11.63 12.43 -20.01
C TYR A 43 10.88 12.47 -18.68
N ARG A 44 11.26 11.64 -17.72
CA ARG A 44 10.51 11.50 -16.46
C ARG A 44 10.67 12.74 -15.58
N ALA A 45 9.57 13.24 -15.05
CA ALA A 45 9.50 14.32 -14.08
C ALA A 45 9.68 13.85 -12.62
N PHE A 46 10.03 12.58 -12.43
CA PHE A 46 10.36 12.03 -11.12
C PHE A 46 11.79 12.44 -10.73
N VAL A 47 11.90 13.67 -10.22
CA VAL A 47 13.13 14.31 -9.76
C VAL A 47 12.85 15.00 -8.42
N TYR A 48 13.74 14.81 -7.45
CA TYR A 48 13.65 15.42 -6.13
C TYR A 48 14.99 15.24 -5.39
N ASN A 49 15.20 16.02 -4.33
CA ASN A 49 16.31 15.83 -3.41
C ASN A 49 15.99 14.65 -2.47
N ASP A 50 16.77 13.57 -2.53
CA ASP A 50 16.65 12.38 -1.67
C ASP A 50 17.39 12.51 -0.32
N ASN A 51 17.96 13.69 -0.05
CA ASN A 51 18.67 14.03 1.18
C ASN A 51 18.04 15.27 1.84
N LEU A 52 16.70 15.34 1.91
CA LEU A 52 16.01 16.44 2.58
C LEU A 52 16.28 16.45 4.09
N ASN A 53 16.32 17.64 4.67
CA ASN A 53 16.44 17.80 6.12
C ASN A 53 15.06 17.93 6.74
N GLU A 54 14.61 16.90 7.46
CA GLU A 54 13.29 16.92 8.12
C GLU A 54 13.14 18.01 9.18
N SER A 55 14.23 18.43 9.83
CA SER A 55 14.18 19.55 10.78
C SER A 55 13.84 20.89 10.11
N ASP A 56 13.98 20.99 8.78
CA ASP A 56 13.46 22.11 8.01
C ASP A 56 11.98 21.88 7.69
N TRP A 57 11.11 22.63 8.38
CA TRP A 57 9.65 22.56 8.19
C TRP A 57 9.17 23.14 6.86
N LYS A 58 10.04 23.76 6.05
CA LYS A 58 9.73 24.20 4.69
C LYS A 58 10.23 23.22 3.62
N ALA A 59 11.04 22.24 3.98
CA ALA A 59 11.45 21.17 3.07
C ALA A 59 10.24 20.30 2.71
N ASP A 60 10.00 20.09 1.41
CA ASP A 60 8.85 19.32 0.93
C ASP A 60 9.16 18.69 -0.43
N ARG A 61 9.24 17.35 -0.45
CA ARG A 61 9.43 16.58 -1.67
C ARG A 61 8.31 16.81 -2.68
N ALA A 62 7.07 17.04 -2.23
CA ALA A 62 5.92 17.20 -3.12
C ALA A 62 6.06 18.43 -4.05
N LYS A 63 6.86 19.42 -3.66
CA LYS A 63 7.10 20.64 -4.46
C LYS A 63 8.07 20.42 -5.63
N ALA A 64 8.90 19.39 -5.55
CA ALA A 64 10.08 19.24 -6.38
C ALA A 64 9.76 19.25 -7.88
N ALA A 65 8.83 18.41 -8.33
CA ALA A 65 8.52 18.29 -9.76
C ALA A 65 8.14 19.64 -10.39
N VAL A 66 7.36 20.47 -9.70
CA VAL A 66 7.02 21.83 -10.18
C VAL A 66 8.22 22.76 -10.14
N GLU A 67 9.01 22.75 -9.06
CA GLU A 67 10.19 23.60 -8.93
C GLU A 67 11.27 23.31 -10.00
N TYR A 68 11.45 22.05 -10.37
CA TYR A 68 12.41 21.65 -11.40
C TYR A 68 11.95 21.94 -12.83
N PHE A 69 10.65 21.88 -13.11
CA PHE A 69 10.14 21.91 -14.50
C PHE A 69 9.40 23.18 -14.90
N LYS A 70 8.74 23.89 -13.98
CA LYS A 70 7.84 25.00 -14.36
C LYS A 70 8.54 26.10 -15.17
N ASP A 71 9.77 26.44 -14.79
CA ASP A 71 10.54 27.53 -15.41
C ASP A 71 11.20 27.07 -16.73
N LEU A 72 11.09 25.78 -17.05
CA LEU A 72 11.56 25.16 -18.29
C LEU A 72 10.43 24.98 -19.32
N ASP A 73 9.20 25.39 -19.00
CA ASP A 73 8.09 25.29 -19.94
C ASP A 73 8.40 26.04 -21.25
N GLY A 74 8.16 25.38 -22.39
CA GLY A 74 8.47 25.92 -23.72
C GLY A 74 9.96 25.87 -24.12
N GLN A 75 10.84 25.37 -23.25
CA GLN A 75 12.27 25.17 -23.58
C GLN A 75 12.58 23.76 -24.08
N PHE A 76 11.65 22.83 -23.98
CA PHE A 76 11.80 21.47 -24.50
C PHE A 76 11.52 21.44 -26.01
N ASP A 77 12.33 20.68 -26.76
CA ASP A 77 12.12 20.50 -28.20
C ASP A 77 10.80 19.74 -28.47
N GLU A 78 10.17 19.95 -29.63
CA GLU A 78 8.80 19.48 -29.94
C GLU A 78 8.59 17.96 -29.83
N ASN A 79 9.66 17.15 -29.94
CA ASN A 79 9.61 15.69 -29.80
C ASN A 79 9.99 15.19 -28.40
N VAL A 80 10.04 16.07 -27.40
CA VAL A 80 10.14 15.71 -25.98
C VAL A 80 8.75 15.66 -25.37
N VAL A 81 8.51 14.65 -24.53
CA VAL A 81 7.31 14.49 -23.70
C VAL A 81 7.74 14.32 -22.25
N VAL A 82 7.32 15.24 -21.38
CA VAL A 82 7.56 15.16 -19.94
C VAL A 82 6.58 14.17 -19.32
N GLN A 83 7.10 13.06 -18.80
CA GLN A 83 6.33 11.97 -18.22
C GLN A 83 6.17 12.17 -16.71
N ILE A 84 4.95 12.36 -16.24
CA ILE A 84 4.62 12.81 -14.88
C ILE A 84 3.82 11.71 -14.17
N LYS A 85 4.25 11.29 -12.97
CA LYS A 85 3.47 10.38 -12.12
C LYS A 85 2.09 10.99 -11.78
N TYR A 86 1.10 10.15 -11.46
CA TYR A 86 -0.24 10.64 -11.13
C TYR A 86 -0.25 11.61 -9.94
N GLY A 87 0.65 11.40 -8.97
CA GLY A 87 0.88 12.26 -7.82
C GLY A 87 2.33 12.75 -7.73
N PRO A 88 2.61 13.70 -6.83
CA PRO A 88 3.91 14.36 -6.70
C PRO A 88 4.95 13.60 -5.86
N ILE A 89 4.60 12.51 -5.18
CA ILE A 89 5.53 11.71 -4.38
C ILE A 89 5.94 10.46 -5.16
N ASP A 90 5.23 9.35 -5.02
CA ASP A 90 5.69 8.04 -5.48
C ASP A 90 4.63 6.94 -5.38
N PHE A 91 3.57 7.06 -6.18
CA PHE A 91 2.55 6.02 -6.35
C PHE A 91 1.93 5.50 -5.04
N GLN A 92 1.76 6.37 -4.05
CA GLN A 92 1.19 6.01 -2.76
C GLN A 92 -0.30 5.62 -2.87
N VAL A 93 -0.80 4.93 -1.84
CA VAL A 93 -2.19 4.45 -1.76
C VAL A 93 -3.25 5.51 -2.08
N ARG A 94 -2.93 6.78 -1.80
CA ARG A 94 -3.59 7.96 -2.34
C ARG A 94 -2.62 9.13 -2.41
N GLU A 95 -2.68 9.88 -3.49
CA GLU A 95 -2.02 11.17 -3.64
C GLU A 95 -2.97 12.16 -4.32
N PRO A 96 -2.87 13.48 -4.07
CA PRO A 96 -3.54 14.44 -4.92
C PRO A 96 -2.90 14.42 -6.33
N THR A 97 -3.67 14.91 -7.31
CA THR A 97 -3.18 15.07 -8.69
C THR A 97 -1.92 15.95 -8.72
N SER A 98 -0.86 15.50 -9.40
CA SER A 98 0.36 16.30 -9.54
C SER A 98 0.10 17.72 -10.11
N PRO A 99 0.49 18.81 -9.40
CA PRO A 99 0.27 20.17 -9.88
C PRO A 99 1.11 20.49 -11.13
N LEU A 100 2.11 19.67 -11.47
CA LEU A 100 2.92 19.87 -12.67
C LEU A 100 2.08 19.86 -13.97
N PHE A 101 0.97 19.10 -14.00
CA PHE A 101 0.03 19.14 -15.13
C PHE A 101 -0.56 20.53 -15.38
N ALA A 102 -0.67 21.38 -14.35
CA ALA A 102 -1.15 22.76 -14.43
C ALA A 102 -0.05 23.80 -14.68
N ASN A 103 1.23 23.41 -14.64
CA ASN A 103 2.39 24.28 -14.84
C ASN A 103 3.07 24.08 -16.23
N LEU A 104 2.63 23.05 -16.94
CA LEU A 104 2.98 22.50 -18.26
C LEU A 104 2.86 23.27 -19.60
N TYR A 105 2.35 24.49 -19.69
CA TYR A 105 1.52 24.98 -20.84
C TYR A 105 2.06 24.64 -22.24
N GLN A 106 3.33 24.92 -22.51
CA GLN A 106 3.96 24.83 -23.82
C GLN A 106 4.79 23.54 -24.03
N THR A 107 4.73 22.60 -23.09
CA THR A 107 5.53 21.37 -23.11
C THR A 107 4.62 20.14 -23.21
N ASN A 108 4.92 19.21 -24.12
CA ASN A 108 4.15 17.96 -24.21
C ASN A 108 4.27 17.15 -22.91
N THR A 109 3.17 16.53 -22.48
CA THR A 109 3.13 15.77 -21.22
C THR A 109 2.50 14.41 -21.39
N ALA A 110 2.98 13.43 -20.62
CA ALA A 110 2.35 12.13 -20.47
C ALA A 110 2.09 11.82 -18.99
N ILE A 111 1.07 11.01 -18.70
CA ILE A 111 0.89 10.45 -17.35
C ILE A 111 1.64 9.13 -17.20
N GLU A 112 2.27 8.94 -16.06
CA GLU A 112 2.84 7.69 -15.60
C GLU A 112 1.95 7.11 -14.49
N LEU A 113 1.46 5.90 -14.69
CA LEU A 113 0.71 5.11 -13.72
C LEU A 113 1.55 3.92 -13.26
N GLU A 114 1.20 3.34 -12.13
CA GLU A 114 1.77 2.06 -11.68
C GLU A 114 0.70 0.98 -11.75
N VAL A 115 0.95 -0.08 -12.52
CA VAL A 115 0.12 -1.31 -12.56
C VAL A 115 0.73 -2.36 -11.61
N SER A 116 2.05 -2.40 -11.54
CA SER A 116 2.76 -2.98 -10.40
C SER A 116 2.26 -2.31 -9.12
N GLN A 117 2.15 -3.09 -8.05
CA GLN A 117 1.56 -2.65 -6.80
C GLN A 117 2.66 -2.43 -5.75
N GLU A 118 3.72 -1.67 -6.05
CA GLU A 118 4.86 -1.48 -5.14
C GLU A 118 4.42 -1.11 -3.72
N TYR A 119 3.63 -0.03 -3.58
CA TYR A 119 3.03 0.43 -2.33
C TYR A 119 1.62 -0.12 -2.09
N LEU A 120 1.12 -0.96 -2.99
CA LEU A 120 -0.27 -1.42 -3.02
C LEU A 120 -0.37 -2.94 -2.78
N GLY A 121 0.58 -3.48 -2.02
CA GLY A 121 0.57 -4.87 -1.55
C GLY A 121 1.17 -5.88 -2.51
N GLN A 122 1.98 -5.43 -3.48
CA GLN A 122 2.87 -6.24 -4.33
C GLN A 122 2.20 -7.45 -4.98
N GLN A 123 0.96 -7.26 -5.45
CA GLN A 123 0.08 -8.29 -6.02
C GLN A 123 -0.22 -9.47 -5.08
N CYS A 124 0.19 -9.40 -3.82
CA CYS A 124 -0.19 -10.30 -2.73
C CYS A 124 -1.53 -9.89 -2.13
N HIS A 125 -1.88 -8.61 -2.26
CA HIS A 125 -3.19 -8.06 -1.92
C HIS A 125 -3.99 -7.80 -3.20
N LEU A 126 -5.30 -8.10 -3.18
CA LEU A 126 -6.22 -7.62 -4.19
C LEU A 126 -6.38 -6.11 -4.05
N VAL A 127 -5.98 -5.36 -5.08
CA VAL A 127 -6.19 -3.93 -5.22
C VAL A 127 -6.48 -3.62 -6.68
N TYR A 128 -7.72 -3.22 -6.98
CA TYR A 128 -8.13 -2.75 -8.30
C TYR A 128 -7.87 -1.25 -8.39
N LEU A 129 -6.94 -0.88 -9.26
CA LEU A 129 -6.34 0.45 -9.34
C LEU A 129 -7.15 1.50 -10.12
N PRO A 130 -8.02 1.14 -11.09
CA PRO A 130 -8.77 2.14 -11.86
C PRO A 130 -9.59 3.15 -11.04
N PRO A 131 -10.28 2.78 -9.94
CA PRO A 131 -10.93 3.76 -9.09
C PRO A 131 -9.96 4.83 -8.55
N LEU A 132 -8.76 4.44 -8.11
CA LEU A 132 -7.69 5.37 -7.70
C LEU A 132 -7.26 6.24 -8.89
N TRP A 133 -6.95 5.65 -10.04
CA TRP A 133 -6.52 6.44 -11.19
C TRP A 133 -7.58 7.44 -11.64
N LYS A 134 -8.87 7.10 -11.55
CA LYS A 134 -9.97 8.01 -11.89
C LYS A 134 -10.04 9.22 -10.96
N THR A 135 -9.62 9.13 -9.69
CA THR A 135 -9.56 10.32 -8.83
C THR A 135 -8.56 11.35 -9.31
N VAL A 136 -7.56 10.93 -10.09
CA VAL A 136 -6.58 11.82 -10.72
C VAL A 136 -7.04 12.22 -12.12
N LEU A 137 -7.40 11.26 -12.96
CA LEU A 137 -7.72 11.49 -14.37
C LEU A 137 -8.94 12.40 -14.56
N ASP A 138 -9.91 12.31 -13.66
CA ASP A 138 -11.15 13.08 -13.71
C ASP A 138 -11.07 14.37 -12.87
N PHE A 139 -9.93 14.66 -12.25
CA PHE A 139 -9.73 15.88 -11.47
C PHE A 139 -9.62 17.11 -12.39
N ASP A 140 -10.38 18.17 -12.08
CA ASP A 140 -10.32 19.44 -12.80
C ASP A 140 -9.35 20.39 -12.09
N LEU A 141 -8.21 20.68 -12.74
CA LEU A 141 -7.20 21.58 -12.20
C LEU A 141 -7.58 23.07 -12.30
N ARG A 142 -8.64 23.43 -13.04
CA ARG A 142 -9.15 24.82 -13.15
C ARG A 142 -8.13 25.86 -13.63
N VAL A 143 -7.21 25.46 -14.50
CA VAL A 143 -6.21 26.36 -15.09
C VAL A 143 -6.90 27.52 -15.82
N ASP A 144 -6.48 28.76 -15.53
CA ASP A 144 -7.09 30.01 -16.02
C ASP A 144 -8.60 30.11 -15.76
N HIS A 145 -9.10 29.55 -14.66
CA HIS A 145 -10.52 29.48 -14.32
C HIS A 145 -11.38 28.70 -15.33
N LYS A 146 -10.76 27.82 -16.12
CA LYS A 146 -11.42 27.00 -17.15
C LYS A 146 -11.32 25.52 -16.83
N PRO A 147 -12.30 24.69 -17.28
CA PRO A 147 -12.20 23.25 -17.18
C PRO A 147 -10.88 22.76 -17.75
N SER A 148 -10.13 22.04 -16.93
CA SER A 148 -8.77 21.57 -17.18
C SER A 148 -8.64 20.18 -16.56
N ILE A 149 -9.51 19.27 -17.01
CA ILE A 149 -9.53 17.89 -16.57
C ILE A 149 -8.20 17.24 -16.96
N VAL A 150 -7.58 16.51 -16.05
CA VAL A 150 -6.22 15.95 -16.24
C VAL A 150 -6.11 15.11 -17.51
N ARG A 151 -7.09 14.27 -17.82
CA ARG A 151 -7.12 13.50 -19.09
C ARG A 151 -7.16 14.38 -20.35
N ASP A 152 -7.73 15.58 -20.28
CA ASP A 152 -7.78 16.54 -21.39
C ASP A 152 -6.45 17.31 -21.52
N ILE A 153 -5.72 17.46 -20.42
CA ILE A 153 -4.34 17.99 -20.41
C ILE A 153 -3.37 16.98 -21.03
N ILE A 154 -3.44 15.72 -20.60
CA ILE A 154 -2.54 14.64 -21.06
C ILE A 154 -2.74 14.34 -22.55
N SER A 155 -3.97 14.40 -23.05
CA SER A 155 -4.26 14.23 -24.48
C SER A 155 -3.86 15.43 -25.34
N GLY A 156 -3.39 16.53 -24.72
CA GLY A 156 -3.00 17.76 -25.39
C GLY A 156 -4.17 18.70 -25.74
N GLN A 157 -5.42 18.26 -25.58
CA GLN A 157 -6.62 19.03 -25.95
C GLN A 157 -6.72 20.37 -25.20
N ARG A 158 -6.41 20.39 -23.89
CA ARG A 158 -6.54 21.61 -23.07
C ARG A 158 -5.54 22.71 -23.45
N PHE A 159 -4.35 22.34 -23.92
CA PHE A 159 -3.24 23.28 -24.19
C PHE A 159 -2.75 23.28 -25.64
N ASN A 160 -3.48 22.60 -26.54
CA ASN A 160 -3.15 22.47 -27.96
C ASN A 160 -1.73 21.94 -28.21
N ARG A 161 -1.33 20.93 -27.43
CA ARG A 161 -0.04 20.23 -27.58
C ARG A 161 -0.16 19.15 -28.64
N THR A 162 0.91 18.97 -29.43
CA THR A 162 0.91 18.03 -30.57
C THR A 162 1.22 16.60 -30.14
N LEU A 163 1.91 16.42 -29.01
CA LEU A 163 2.17 15.12 -28.41
C LEU A 163 1.62 15.06 -26.98
N GLY A 164 1.27 13.85 -26.57
CA GLY A 164 0.87 13.49 -25.23
C GLY A 164 0.97 11.98 -25.08
N GLY A 165 0.67 11.44 -23.90
CA GLY A 165 0.74 9.99 -23.77
C GLY A 165 0.42 9.42 -22.41
N TRP A 166 0.43 8.10 -22.39
CA TRP A 166 0.21 7.27 -21.22
C TRP A 166 1.36 6.29 -21.11
N ALA A 167 1.88 6.15 -19.91
CA ALA A 167 2.87 5.17 -19.54
C ALA A 167 2.39 4.43 -18.30
N ALA A 168 2.71 3.15 -18.20
CA ALA A 168 2.53 2.39 -16.97
C ALA A 168 3.76 1.57 -16.63
N VAL A 169 4.11 1.55 -15.36
CA VAL A 169 5.05 0.59 -14.78
C VAL A 169 4.29 -0.71 -14.52
N VAL A 170 4.47 -1.71 -15.39
CA VAL A 170 3.69 -2.96 -15.35
C VAL A 170 4.40 -4.08 -14.59
N ASN A 171 5.72 -4.23 -14.78
CA ASN A 171 6.55 -5.25 -14.15
C ASN A 171 6.04 -6.70 -14.33
N VAL A 172 5.60 -7.07 -15.54
CA VAL A 172 5.35 -8.48 -15.85
C VAL A 172 6.63 -9.32 -15.69
N GLY A 173 6.50 -10.51 -15.13
CA GLY A 173 7.58 -11.46 -14.93
C GLY A 173 7.34 -12.80 -15.63
N THR A 174 8.20 -13.77 -15.33
CA THR A 174 8.14 -15.14 -15.88
C THR A 174 7.12 -16.05 -15.18
N ASN A 175 6.44 -15.55 -14.14
CA ASN A 175 5.34 -16.27 -13.49
C ASN A 175 4.22 -16.55 -14.52
N ARG A 176 3.54 -17.70 -14.42
CA ARG A 176 2.45 -18.10 -15.32
C ARG A 176 1.27 -17.12 -15.37
N THR A 177 1.08 -16.32 -14.32
CA THR A 177 0.07 -15.26 -14.24
C THR A 177 0.57 -13.91 -14.74
N TRP A 178 1.84 -13.80 -15.15
CA TRP A 178 2.57 -12.59 -15.55
C TRP A 178 2.78 -11.58 -14.42
N LEU A 179 1.71 -11.22 -13.69
CA LEU A 179 1.73 -10.25 -12.58
C LEU A 179 1.73 -10.88 -11.18
N GLY A 180 1.86 -12.20 -11.07
CA GLY A 180 1.87 -12.92 -9.78
C GLY A 180 0.48 -13.26 -9.22
N SER A 181 -0.57 -12.55 -9.64
CA SER A 181 -1.96 -12.77 -9.23
C SER A 181 -2.90 -12.78 -10.44
N HIS A 182 -3.91 -13.66 -10.42
CA HIS A 182 -4.90 -13.73 -11.50
C HIS A 182 -5.74 -12.46 -11.62
N LEU A 183 -6.16 -11.87 -10.49
CA LEU A 183 -6.96 -10.65 -10.51
C LEU A 183 -6.12 -9.40 -10.81
N ALA A 184 -4.82 -9.38 -10.52
CA ALA A 184 -3.96 -8.22 -10.85
C ALA A 184 -3.88 -7.95 -12.37
N MET A 185 -4.12 -8.96 -13.22
CA MET A 185 -4.21 -8.78 -14.68
C MET A 185 -5.36 -7.87 -15.11
N SER A 186 -6.39 -7.66 -14.27
CA SER A 186 -7.44 -6.68 -14.55
C SER A 186 -6.90 -5.24 -14.52
N ASN A 187 -5.84 -4.95 -13.76
CA ASN A 187 -5.20 -3.63 -13.73
C ASN A 187 -4.47 -3.34 -15.04
N LEU A 188 -3.72 -4.31 -15.59
CA LEU A 188 -3.08 -4.17 -16.89
C LEU A 188 -4.11 -4.00 -18.03
N TYR A 189 -5.18 -4.79 -18.00
CA TYR A 189 -6.28 -4.64 -18.96
C TYR A 189 -6.92 -3.25 -18.85
N ALA A 190 -7.19 -2.80 -17.63
CA ALA A 190 -7.81 -1.50 -17.40
C ALA A 190 -6.90 -0.33 -17.78
N TYR A 191 -5.59 -0.43 -17.55
CA TYR A 191 -4.63 0.55 -18.06
C TYR A 191 -4.75 0.70 -19.57
N GLY A 192 -4.75 -0.41 -20.32
CA GLY A 192 -4.91 -0.37 -21.78
C GLY A 192 -6.23 0.26 -22.21
N ARG A 193 -7.33 -0.05 -21.50
CA ARG A 193 -8.65 0.54 -21.75
C ARG A 193 -8.68 2.04 -21.48
N LEU A 194 -8.14 2.50 -20.35
CA LEU A 194 -8.14 3.91 -19.96
C LEU A 194 -7.18 4.75 -20.81
N ALA A 195 -6.03 4.20 -21.21
CA ALA A 195 -5.13 4.86 -22.16
C ALA A 195 -5.80 5.05 -23.53
N TRP A 196 -6.71 4.15 -23.93
CA TRP A 196 -7.49 4.27 -25.15
C TRP A 196 -8.70 5.21 -25.01
N SER A 197 -9.45 5.07 -23.91
CA SER A 197 -10.67 5.82 -23.61
C SER A 197 -10.70 6.15 -22.11
N PRO A 198 -10.17 7.31 -21.70
CA PRO A 198 -10.03 7.65 -20.28
C PRO A 198 -11.36 7.96 -19.58
N THR A 199 -12.44 8.10 -20.36
CA THR A 199 -13.79 8.29 -19.85
C THR A 199 -14.49 6.98 -19.51
N ASP A 200 -13.92 5.82 -19.86
CA ASP A 200 -14.52 4.52 -19.57
C ASP A 200 -14.72 4.32 -18.06
N ASP A 201 -15.81 3.62 -17.72
CA ASP A 201 -16.18 3.29 -16.35
C ASP A 201 -15.33 2.12 -15.82
N SER A 202 -14.79 2.27 -14.60
CA SER A 202 -13.91 1.27 -13.98
C SER A 202 -14.61 -0.06 -13.76
N GLU A 203 -15.86 -0.06 -13.29
CA GLU A 203 -16.60 -1.29 -13.03
C GLU A 203 -16.93 -2.01 -14.35
N GLN A 204 -17.33 -1.27 -15.38
CA GLN A 204 -17.60 -1.85 -16.69
C GLN A 204 -16.35 -2.46 -17.33
N ILE A 205 -15.20 -1.78 -17.27
CA ILE A 205 -13.91 -2.33 -17.72
C ILE A 205 -13.63 -3.66 -17.00
N LEU A 206 -13.83 -3.70 -15.69
CA LEU A 206 -13.61 -4.90 -14.90
C LEU A 206 -14.58 -6.02 -15.29
N LYS A 207 -15.86 -5.72 -15.48
CA LYS A 207 -16.86 -6.69 -15.93
C LYS A 207 -16.52 -7.26 -17.31
N ASP A 208 -16.02 -6.44 -18.23
CA ASP A 208 -15.53 -6.89 -19.54
C ASP A 208 -14.32 -7.83 -19.39
N TRP A 209 -13.34 -7.45 -18.58
CA TRP A 209 -12.17 -8.29 -18.30
C TRP A 209 -12.55 -9.64 -17.66
N THR A 210 -13.46 -9.61 -16.69
CA THR A 210 -13.94 -10.81 -16.00
C THR A 210 -14.66 -11.75 -16.96
N ARG A 211 -15.45 -11.23 -17.91
CA ARG A 211 -16.07 -12.03 -18.97
C ARG A 211 -15.03 -12.75 -19.83
N LEU A 212 -13.99 -12.02 -20.26
CA LEU A 212 -12.91 -12.57 -21.09
C LEU A 212 -12.04 -13.59 -20.34
N THR A 213 -11.94 -13.44 -19.02
CA THR A 213 -11.04 -14.26 -18.20
C THR A 213 -11.74 -15.46 -17.58
N PHE A 214 -12.93 -15.29 -17.00
CA PHE A 214 -13.63 -16.30 -16.21
C PHE A 214 -14.97 -16.75 -16.83
N GLY A 215 -15.36 -16.18 -17.98
CA GLY A 215 -16.56 -16.58 -18.74
C GLY A 215 -17.80 -15.74 -18.41
N HIS A 216 -18.96 -16.18 -18.93
CA HIS A 216 -20.19 -15.37 -18.97
C HIS A 216 -21.13 -15.52 -17.78
N ASN A 217 -20.73 -16.24 -16.72
CA ASN A 217 -21.59 -16.43 -15.55
C ASN A 217 -21.75 -15.09 -14.79
N HIS A 218 -22.98 -14.56 -14.74
CA HIS A 218 -23.27 -13.29 -14.08
C HIS A 218 -22.87 -13.26 -12.60
N HIS A 219 -23.06 -14.36 -11.86
CA HIS A 219 -22.66 -14.41 -10.46
C HIS A 219 -21.14 -14.27 -10.30
N VAL A 220 -20.33 -14.86 -11.20
CA VAL A 220 -18.87 -14.69 -11.21
C VAL A 220 -18.49 -13.24 -11.54
N ILE A 221 -19.12 -12.67 -12.56
CA ILE A 221 -18.86 -11.30 -13.03
C ILE A 221 -19.15 -10.29 -11.93
N ASP A 222 -20.33 -10.36 -11.34
CA ASP A 222 -20.80 -9.39 -10.34
C ASP A 222 -20.01 -9.54 -9.04
N THR A 223 -19.73 -10.77 -8.59
CA THR A 223 -18.94 -10.99 -7.36
C THR A 223 -17.50 -10.49 -7.50
N ILE A 224 -16.84 -10.75 -8.63
CA ILE A 224 -15.48 -10.22 -8.86
C ILE A 224 -15.50 -8.71 -8.99
N ALA A 225 -16.53 -8.13 -9.62
CA ALA A 225 -16.70 -6.69 -9.71
C ALA A 225 -16.82 -6.04 -8.32
N ASP A 226 -17.72 -6.54 -7.49
CA ASP A 226 -17.97 -6.01 -6.13
C ASP A 226 -16.71 -6.08 -5.26
N MET A 227 -16.03 -7.23 -5.25
CA MET A 227 -14.79 -7.45 -4.51
C MET A 227 -13.70 -6.45 -4.93
N SER A 228 -13.42 -6.38 -6.23
CA SER A 228 -12.35 -5.54 -6.76
C SER A 228 -12.65 -4.06 -6.62
N MET A 229 -13.89 -3.59 -6.86
CA MET A 229 -14.23 -2.17 -6.68
C MET A 229 -14.10 -1.72 -5.22
N THR A 230 -14.32 -2.64 -4.26
CA THR A 230 -14.13 -2.39 -2.82
C THR A 230 -12.67 -2.49 -2.37
N SER A 231 -11.80 -3.09 -3.20
CA SER A 231 -10.46 -3.51 -2.77
C SER A 231 -9.48 -2.37 -2.52
N TRP A 232 -9.46 -1.31 -3.32
CA TRP A 232 -8.62 -0.13 -3.07
C TRP A 232 -9.05 0.63 -1.80
N PRO A 233 -10.34 0.98 -1.61
CA PRO A 233 -10.79 1.59 -0.35
C PRO A 233 -10.50 0.71 0.88
N ALA A 234 -10.60 -0.62 0.76
CA ALA A 234 -10.22 -1.52 1.83
C ALA A 234 -8.71 -1.42 2.14
N TYR A 235 -7.86 -1.47 1.12
CA TYR A 235 -6.41 -1.36 1.26
C TYR A 235 -6.00 -0.01 1.87
N GLU A 236 -6.56 1.10 1.39
CA GLU A 236 -6.36 2.42 1.98
C GLU A 236 -6.76 2.45 3.46
N ASN A 237 -7.92 1.90 3.79
CA ASN A 237 -8.43 1.90 5.16
C ASN A 237 -7.51 1.18 6.15
N TYR A 238 -6.87 0.06 5.78
CA TYR A 238 -5.94 -0.67 6.64
C TYR A 238 -4.46 -0.29 6.45
N THR A 239 -4.13 0.65 5.57
CA THR A 239 -2.77 1.17 5.38
C THR A 239 -2.73 2.67 5.69
N GLY A 240 -2.45 3.53 4.71
CA GLY A 240 -2.53 4.98 4.84
C GLY A 240 -3.90 5.52 4.43
N ASN A 241 -4.57 6.27 5.32
CA ASN A 241 -5.81 6.98 5.03
C ASN A 241 -5.70 8.49 5.35
N LEU A 242 -6.73 9.27 5.01
CA LEU A 242 -6.77 10.73 5.20
C LEU A 242 -5.66 11.50 4.45
N GLY A 243 -5.11 10.90 3.39
CA GLY A 243 -4.00 11.46 2.64
C GLY A 243 -2.64 11.27 3.31
N ILE A 244 -2.58 10.52 4.42
CA ILE A 244 -1.32 9.95 4.89
C ILE A 244 -0.95 8.85 3.88
N GLN A 245 0.31 8.87 3.43
CA GLN A 245 0.86 7.92 2.47
C GLN A 245 0.74 6.48 3.00
N THR A 246 1.19 5.46 2.28
CA THR A 246 0.85 4.04 2.57
C THR A 246 1.25 3.54 3.97
N LEU A 247 2.18 4.19 4.68
CA LEU A 247 2.71 3.75 5.99
C LEU A 247 3.46 2.40 5.96
N THR A 248 3.92 2.00 4.78
CA THR A 248 4.82 0.85 4.61
C THR A 248 6.24 1.19 5.06
N ASP A 249 7.07 0.18 5.21
CA ASP A 249 8.53 0.35 5.29
C ASP A 249 9.10 0.97 4.02
N ILE A 250 9.41 2.28 4.06
CA ILE A 250 10.01 3.02 2.92
C ILE A 250 11.54 2.97 2.91
N LEU A 251 12.16 2.27 3.86
CA LEU A 251 13.62 2.10 3.93
C LEU A 251 14.07 0.72 3.45
N TYR A 252 13.12 -0.16 3.14
CA TYR A 252 13.39 -1.53 2.71
C TYR A 252 12.58 -1.92 1.46
N THR A 253 11.60 -2.81 1.59
CA THR A 253 10.96 -3.47 0.43
C THR A 253 9.58 -2.94 0.09
N HIS A 254 9.06 -1.95 0.82
CA HIS A 254 7.76 -1.31 0.56
C HIS A 254 6.55 -2.26 0.67
N TYR A 255 6.62 -3.30 1.52
CA TYR A 255 5.58 -4.32 1.61
C TYR A 255 4.72 -4.34 2.88
N GLY A 256 5.34 -4.50 4.05
CA GLY A 256 4.68 -4.58 5.35
C GLY A 256 4.62 -3.25 6.10
N PRO A 257 3.78 -3.14 7.15
CA PRO A 257 3.65 -1.93 7.94
C PRO A 257 4.95 -1.58 8.67
N ASN A 258 5.38 -0.33 8.56
CA ASN A 258 6.46 0.22 9.37
C ASN A 258 6.33 1.76 9.42
N PRO A 259 5.26 2.28 10.07
CA PRO A 259 4.94 3.71 10.06
C PRO A 259 6.08 4.57 10.60
N ALA A 260 6.93 4.05 11.49
CA ALA A 260 8.11 4.75 12.00
C ALA A 260 9.09 5.19 10.91
N THR A 261 9.15 4.45 9.79
CA THR A 261 10.06 4.75 8.68
C THR A 261 9.64 5.94 7.84
N GLN A 262 8.42 6.44 8.00
CA GLN A 262 7.97 7.62 7.27
C GLN A 262 8.76 8.86 7.69
N ASP A 263 9.16 8.93 8.97
CA ASP A 263 9.85 10.05 9.60
C ASP A 263 11.32 9.70 9.92
N ASN A 264 12.07 10.67 10.43
CA ASN A 264 13.50 10.63 10.76
C ASN A 264 14.44 10.20 9.61
N ASN A 265 14.14 10.62 8.38
CA ASN A 265 14.90 10.25 7.18
C ASN A 265 14.87 11.36 6.09
N GLY A 266 15.66 11.21 5.03
CA GLY A 266 15.81 12.21 3.96
C GLY A 266 14.81 12.12 2.80
N TRP A 267 13.92 11.12 2.79
CA TRP A 267 13.09 10.79 1.62
C TRP A 267 11.87 11.70 1.42
N GLY A 268 11.58 12.59 2.37
CA GLY A 268 10.50 13.58 2.27
C GLY A 268 9.09 12.98 2.23
N GLN A 269 8.92 11.72 2.63
CA GLN A 269 7.63 11.03 2.77
C GLN A 269 7.10 11.13 4.22
N TRP A 270 7.30 12.29 4.84
CA TRP A 270 7.07 12.47 6.27
C TRP A 270 5.59 12.54 6.63
N THR A 271 5.27 12.04 7.82
CA THR A 271 4.00 12.30 8.51
C THR A 271 4.13 13.41 9.54
N ARG A 272 5.37 13.69 9.99
CA ARG A 272 5.70 14.60 11.09
C ARG A 272 4.88 14.31 12.34
N ALA A 273 4.51 13.05 12.56
CA ALA A 273 3.67 12.67 13.68
C ALA A 273 4.42 12.81 15.01
N ASP A 274 3.76 13.40 15.99
CA ASP A 274 4.20 13.38 17.38
C ASP A 274 3.03 13.08 18.32
N HIS A 275 3.26 13.20 19.62
CA HIS A 275 2.23 12.97 20.64
C HIS A 275 0.95 13.81 20.44
N ASN A 276 1.04 14.99 19.83
CA ASN A 276 -0.02 15.98 19.75
C ASN A 276 -0.64 16.10 18.35
N SER A 277 0.15 15.97 17.28
CA SER A 277 -0.29 16.27 15.92
C SER A 277 0.34 15.40 14.84
N VAL A 278 -0.20 15.47 13.63
CA VAL A 278 0.20 14.71 12.45
C VAL A 278 -0.14 15.45 11.17
N GLY A 279 0.55 15.12 10.08
CA GLY A 279 0.31 15.59 8.73
C GLY A 279 1.41 16.54 8.23
N MET A 280 1.31 16.96 6.99
CA MET A 280 2.23 17.94 6.41
C MET A 280 1.49 19.26 6.21
N ASP A 281 1.94 20.35 6.84
CA ASP A 281 1.40 21.67 6.56
C ASP A 281 1.95 22.15 5.21
N ARG A 282 1.12 22.03 4.18
CA ARG A 282 1.44 22.38 2.80
C ARG A 282 0.77 23.67 2.35
N THR A 283 0.13 24.38 3.28
CA THR A 283 -0.54 25.66 3.04
C THR A 283 0.48 26.75 2.66
N ILE A 284 0.01 27.80 1.98
CA ILE A 284 0.79 29.02 1.72
C ILE A 284 0.96 29.82 3.01
N SER A 285 -0.12 29.93 3.79
CA SER A 285 -0.20 30.80 4.95
C SER A 285 0.85 30.51 6.04
N ASN A 286 1.18 29.22 6.24
CA ASN A 286 2.03 28.77 7.33
C ASN A 286 2.98 27.63 6.93
N GLY A 287 2.57 26.78 5.98
CA GLY A 287 3.27 25.58 5.57
C GLY A 287 4.36 25.76 4.50
N THR A 288 4.58 24.69 3.73
CA THR A 288 5.62 24.61 2.69
C THR A 288 5.29 25.45 1.45
N GLY A 289 4.04 25.94 1.33
CA GLY A 289 3.52 26.68 0.18
C GLY A 289 3.21 25.81 -1.04
N TYR A 290 3.13 24.49 -0.87
CA TYR A 290 2.83 23.55 -1.95
C TYR A 290 1.44 23.76 -2.55
N THR A 291 0.42 24.13 -1.77
CA THR A 291 -0.91 24.49 -2.30
C THR A 291 -0.85 25.60 -3.35
N GLY A 292 0.10 26.53 -3.22
CA GLY A 292 0.35 27.60 -4.19
C GLY A 292 0.92 27.15 -5.54
N GLN A 293 1.26 25.87 -5.70
CA GLN A 293 1.63 25.30 -7.01
C GLN A 293 0.41 24.92 -7.87
N TYR A 294 -0.78 24.90 -7.28
CA TYR A 294 -2.04 24.69 -7.99
C TYR A 294 -2.63 26.02 -8.49
N PRO A 295 -3.49 25.98 -9.53
CA PRO A 295 -4.30 27.14 -9.91
C PRO A 295 -5.18 27.61 -8.74
N GLU A 296 -5.48 28.92 -8.71
CA GLU A 296 -6.05 29.63 -7.56
C GLU A 296 -7.31 28.96 -6.96
N GLU A 297 -8.21 28.43 -7.80
CA GLU A 297 -9.42 27.74 -7.35
C GLU A 297 -9.11 26.44 -6.58
N VAL A 298 -8.16 25.65 -7.08
CA VAL A 298 -7.73 24.40 -6.45
C VAL A 298 -6.83 24.68 -5.25
N ALA A 299 -5.97 25.69 -5.33
CA ALA A 299 -5.18 26.16 -4.19
C ALA A 299 -6.11 26.52 -3.02
N ARG A 300 -7.18 27.29 -3.26
CA ARG A 300 -8.19 27.61 -2.22
C ARG A 300 -8.88 26.39 -1.64
N LEU A 301 -9.22 25.40 -2.47
CA LEU A 301 -9.85 24.15 -2.02
C LEU A 301 -8.96 23.45 -0.97
N TYR A 302 -7.65 23.40 -1.22
CA TYR A 302 -6.70 22.70 -0.36
C TYR A 302 -6.09 23.55 0.76
N GLU A 303 -6.13 24.89 0.64
CA GLU A 303 -5.54 25.82 1.62
C GLU A 303 -6.32 25.87 2.95
N SER A 304 -7.61 25.53 2.96
CA SER A 304 -8.46 25.62 4.15
C SER A 304 -8.91 24.25 4.64
N LEU A 305 -8.78 24.00 5.94
CA LEU A 305 -9.33 22.82 6.62
C LEU A 305 -10.84 22.67 6.43
N GLU A 306 -11.58 23.76 6.21
CA GLU A 306 -13.04 23.74 6.00
C GLU A 306 -13.45 23.21 4.63
N THR A 307 -12.52 23.18 3.66
CA THR A 307 -12.80 22.83 2.27
C THR A 307 -11.99 21.63 1.79
N THR A 308 -10.83 21.36 2.39
CA THR A 308 -10.02 20.20 2.05
C THR A 308 -10.79 18.91 2.33
N PRO A 309 -10.96 18.01 1.35
CA PRO A 309 -11.57 16.70 1.58
C PRO A 309 -10.86 15.90 2.69
N ASP A 310 -11.64 15.17 3.49
CA ASP A 310 -11.11 14.35 4.60
C ASP A 310 -10.03 13.36 4.10
N ASP A 311 -10.20 12.79 2.90
CA ASP A 311 -9.27 11.81 2.30
C ASP A 311 -7.94 12.42 1.84
N LEU A 312 -7.74 13.74 1.97
CA LEU A 312 -6.49 14.44 1.65
C LEU A 312 -6.07 15.42 2.77
N VAL A 313 -6.74 15.44 3.92
CA VAL A 313 -6.51 16.45 4.95
C VAL A 313 -5.08 16.40 5.50
N LEU A 314 -4.52 15.21 5.77
CA LEU A 314 -3.16 15.06 6.29
C LEU A 314 -2.08 15.25 5.23
N TRP A 315 -2.48 15.24 3.95
CA TRP A 315 -1.61 15.65 2.87
C TRP A 315 -1.36 17.17 2.91
N PHE A 316 -2.41 17.95 3.16
CA PHE A 316 -2.33 19.41 3.04
C PHE A 316 -2.14 20.15 4.36
N HIS A 317 -2.50 19.53 5.48
CA HIS A 317 -2.52 20.17 6.79
C HIS A 317 -1.79 19.34 7.83
N HIS A 318 -1.10 20.03 8.74
CA HIS A 318 -0.62 19.47 10.00
C HIS A 318 -1.60 19.84 11.10
N VAL A 319 -2.28 18.86 11.68
CA VAL A 319 -3.39 19.06 12.62
C VAL A 319 -3.21 18.27 13.91
N PRO A 320 -3.80 18.71 15.03
CA PRO A 320 -3.89 17.88 16.23
C PRO A 320 -4.62 16.56 15.94
N TRP A 321 -4.23 15.48 16.60
CA TRP A 321 -4.94 14.18 16.51
C TRP A 321 -6.44 14.28 16.87
N THR A 322 -6.82 15.29 17.65
CA THR A 322 -8.18 15.58 18.09
C THR A 322 -8.96 16.49 17.14
N HIS A 323 -8.35 16.96 16.04
CA HIS A 323 -9.04 17.73 15.01
C HIS A 323 -10.21 16.91 14.45
N ARG A 324 -11.37 17.56 14.29
CA ARG A 324 -12.59 16.92 13.78
C ARG A 324 -12.68 17.08 12.28
N LEU A 325 -12.74 15.94 11.61
CA LEU A 325 -12.99 15.81 10.18
C LEU A 325 -14.43 16.21 9.82
N HIS A 326 -14.73 16.36 8.53
CA HIS A 326 -16.10 16.60 8.04
C HIS A 326 -17.05 15.46 8.41
N SER A 327 -16.53 14.22 8.51
CA SER A 327 -17.27 13.08 9.06
C SER A 327 -17.71 13.23 10.53
N GLY A 328 -17.17 14.21 11.27
CA GLY A 328 -17.42 14.46 12.68
C GLY A 328 -16.52 13.66 13.65
N LEU A 329 -15.81 12.65 13.15
CA LEU A 329 -14.79 11.91 13.88
C LEU A 329 -13.52 12.76 14.07
N THR A 330 -12.76 12.49 15.12
CA THR A 330 -11.40 13.03 15.21
C THR A 330 -10.47 12.26 14.26
N VAL A 331 -9.35 12.87 13.87
CA VAL A 331 -8.32 12.20 13.04
C VAL A 331 -7.95 10.83 13.63
N ILE A 332 -7.57 10.77 14.90
CA ILE A 332 -7.16 9.51 15.53
C ILE A 332 -8.29 8.47 15.61
N GLN A 333 -9.53 8.91 15.87
CA GLN A 333 -10.66 7.98 15.90
C GLN A 333 -11.01 7.46 14.50
N HIS A 334 -10.84 8.30 13.46
CA HIS A 334 -10.96 7.86 12.08
C HIS A 334 -9.90 6.80 11.76
N PHE A 335 -8.63 7.02 12.11
CA PHE A 335 -7.57 6.02 11.95
C PHE A 335 -8.02 4.68 12.53
N TYR A 336 -8.39 4.64 13.81
CA TYR A 336 -8.84 3.38 14.44
C TYR A 336 -10.01 2.76 13.68
N ASN A 337 -11.05 3.52 13.37
CA ASN A 337 -12.22 3.00 12.68
C ASN A 337 -11.90 2.46 11.27
N ALA A 338 -11.13 3.19 10.49
CA ALA A 338 -10.74 2.82 9.13
C ALA A 338 -9.93 1.51 9.15
N HIS A 339 -8.91 1.39 9.99
CA HIS A 339 -8.07 0.19 10.03
C HIS A 339 -8.85 -1.08 10.39
N TYR A 340 -9.80 -0.99 11.33
CA TYR A 340 -10.70 -2.11 11.62
C TYR A 340 -11.64 -2.41 10.45
N ALA A 341 -12.24 -1.38 9.84
CA ALA A 341 -13.17 -1.55 8.71
C ALA A 341 -12.48 -2.13 7.46
N GLY A 342 -11.26 -1.67 7.15
CA GLY A 342 -10.46 -2.18 6.04
C GLY A 342 -10.10 -3.66 6.23
N SER A 343 -9.64 -4.04 7.43
CA SER A 343 -9.32 -5.43 7.72
C SER A 343 -10.56 -6.33 7.69
N GLU A 344 -11.72 -5.84 8.16
CA GLU A 344 -12.99 -6.55 8.04
C GLU A 344 -13.41 -6.76 6.58
N ALA A 345 -13.26 -5.73 5.73
CA ALA A 345 -13.53 -5.82 4.30
C ALA A 345 -12.64 -6.89 3.62
N ALA A 346 -11.34 -6.92 3.95
CA ALA A 346 -10.41 -7.94 3.45
C ALA A 346 -10.85 -9.37 3.80
N HIS A 347 -11.37 -9.60 5.02
CA HIS A 347 -11.94 -10.89 5.40
C HIS A 347 -13.24 -11.20 4.64
N GLY A 348 -14.01 -10.18 4.28
CA GLY A 348 -15.21 -10.32 3.45
C GLY A 348 -14.93 -10.86 2.05
N PHE A 349 -13.75 -10.56 1.48
CA PHE A 349 -13.34 -11.06 0.17
C PHE A 349 -13.24 -12.58 0.10
N ILE A 350 -12.85 -13.24 1.20
CA ILE A 350 -12.77 -14.71 1.26
C ILE A 350 -14.15 -15.31 1.03
N ARG A 351 -15.17 -14.83 1.76
CA ARG A 351 -16.54 -15.35 1.67
C ARG A 351 -17.14 -15.14 0.29
N GLN A 352 -16.89 -13.97 -0.31
CA GLN A 352 -17.32 -13.66 -1.67
C GLN A 352 -16.66 -14.62 -2.68
N TRP A 353 -15.34 -14.78 -2.63
CA TRP A 353 -14.64 -15.72 -3.51
C TRP A 353 -15.07 -17.17 -3.32
N GLU A 354 -15.28 -17.61 -2.08
CA GLU A 354 -15.74 -18.97 -1.77
C GLU A 354 -17.13 -19.29 -2.32
N SER A 355 -17.99 -18.27 -2.51
CA SER A 355 -19.29 -18.45 -3.17
C SER A 355 -19.17 -18.85 -4.64
N LEU A 356 -18.01 -18.60 -5.27
CA LEU A 356 -17.72 -18.93 -6.67
C LEU A 356 -17.18 -20.35 -6.86
N LYS A 357 -17.11 -21.16 -5.80
CA LYS A 357 -16.59 -22.53 -5.86
C LYS A 357 -17.37 -23.38 -6.88
N GLY A 358 -16.64 -23.99 -7.81
CA GLY A 358 -17.22 -24.79 -8.89
C GLY A 358 -17.71 -23.99 -10.09
N LEU A 359 -17.67 -22.64 -10.04
CA LEU A 359 -17.94 -21.76 -11.18
C LEU A 359 -16.65 -21.26 -11.86
N ILE A 360 -15.52 -21.33 -11.15
CA ILE A 360 -14.17 -21.07 -11.65
C ILE A 360 -13.39 -22.39 -11.64
N ASP A 361 -12.47 -22.59 -12.58
CA ASP A 361 -11.60 -23.77 -12.57
C ASP A 361 -10.76 -23.82 -11.28
N ARG A 362 -10.41 -25.05 -10.90
CA ARG A 362 -9.79 -25.33 -9.61
C ARG A 362 -8.46 -24.59 -9.40
N GLU A 363 -7.62 -24.47 -10.43
CA GLU A 363 -6.29 -23.87 -10.29
C GLU A 363 -6.41 -22.39 -9.90
N ARG A 364 -7.17 -21.62 -10.70
CA ARG A 364 -7.35 -20.18 -10.43
C ARG A 364 -8.15 -19.92 -9.17
N TYR A 365 -9.15 -20.76 -8.91
CA TYR A 365 -9.95 -20.68 -7.68
C TYR A 365 -9.08 -20.84 -6.43
N GLU A 366 -8.28 -21.91 -6.33
CA GLU A 366 -7.46 -22.15 -5.15
C GLU A 366 -6.34 -21.12 -5.02
N ALA A 367 -5.68 -20.74 -6.14
CA ALA A 367 -4.61 -19.74 -6.12
C ALA A 367 -5.09 -18.37 -5.62
N MET A 368 -6.27 -17.92 -6.04
CA MET A 368 -6.84 -16.68 -5.52
C MET A 368 -7.37 -16.83 -4.10
N ARG A 369 -7.99 -17.96 -3.75
CA ARG A 369 -8.46 -18.21 -2.39
C ARG A 369 -7.32 -18.13 -1.38
N SER A 370 -6.21 -18.82 -1.63
CA SER A 370 -5.02 -18.77 -0.75
C SER A 370 -4.49 -17.35 -0.58
N ARG A 371 -4.44 -16.57 -1.67
CA ARG A 371 -3.98 -15.18 -1.64
C ARG A 371 -4.93 -14.27 -0.84
N LEU A 372 -6.24 -14.44 -0.97
CA LEU A 372 -7.23 -13.67 -0.21
C LEU A 372 -7.21 -14.04 1.29
N VAL A 373 -6.97 -15.31 1.62
CA VAL A 373 -6.75 -15.76 3.01
C VAL A 373 -5.49 -15.11 3.58
N TYR A 374 -4.40 -15.10 2.82
CA TYR A 374 -3.18 -14.41 3.19
C TYR A 374 -3.40 -12.90 3.39
N GLN A 375 -4.04 -12.21 2.43
CA GLN A 375 -4.37 -10.78 2.53
C GLN A 375 -5.21 -10.48 3.78
N ALA A 376 -6.22 -11.29 4.07
CA ALA A 376 -7.03 -11.11 5.28
C ALA A 376 -6.17 -11.22 6.55
N GLY A 377 -5.27 -12.21 6.63
CA GLY A 377 -4.31 -12.33 7.73
C GLY A 377 -3.36 -11.13 7.83
N HIS A 378 -2.75 -10.73 6.72
CA HIS A 378 -1.79 -9.63 6.67
C HIS A 378 -2.47 -8.26 6.93
N SER A 379 -3.75 -8.09 6.59
CA SER A 379 -4.53 -6.88 6.95
C SER A 379 -4.66 -6.68 8.47
N ILE A 380 -4.58 -7.75 9.26
CA ILE A 380 -4.59 -7.68 10.73
C ILE A 380 -3.23 -7.19 11.25
N VAL A 381 -2.14 -7.63 10.63
CA VAL A 381 -0.78 -7.15 10.95
C VAL A 381 -0.71 -5.64 10.68
N TRP A 382 -1.14 -5.20 9.51
CA TRP A 382 -1.27 -3.79 9.14
C TRP A 382 -2.12 -2.99 10.14
N ARG A 383 -3.35 -3.44 10.40
CA ARG A 383 -4.29 -2.81 11.35
C ARG A 383 -3.67 -2.66 12.73
N ASP A 384 -3.13 -3.74 13.29
CA ASP A 384 -2.62 -3.76 14.66
C ASP A 384 -1.34 -2.93 14.76
N ALA A 385 -0.42 -3.03 13.79
CA ALA A 385 0.83 -2.27 13.78
C ALA A 385 0.58 -0.76 13.77
N ILE A 386 -0.24 -0.26 12.85
CA ILE A 386 -0.49 1.19 12.74
C ILE A 386 -1.30 1.71 13.92
N ASN A 387 -2.37 1.01 14.32
CA ASN A 387 -3.17 1.43 15.46
C ASN A 387 -2.35 1.45 16.75
N ASN A 388 -1.53 0.44 17.00
CA ASN A 388 -0.68 0.38 18.19
C ASN A 388 0.44 1.43 18.16
N PHE A 389 1.05 1.67 16.99
CA PHE A 389 2.07 2.70 16.82
C PHE A 389 1.54 4.08 17.22
N TYR A 390 0.43 4.52 16.63
CA TYR A 390 -0.15 5.82 16.94
C TYR A 390 -0.84 5.87 18.31
N TYR A 391 -1.40 4.76 18.80
CA TYR A 391 -1.90 4.70 20.18
C TYR A 391 -0.77 4.88 21.20
N ASN A 392 0.37 4.21 21.00
CA ASN A 392 1.53 4.35 21.88
C ASN A 392 2.14 5.76 21.82
N MET A 393 2.11 6.39 20.64
CA MET A 393 2.58 7.78 20.45
C MET A 393 1.67 8.80 21.13
N THR A 394 0.35 8.66 21.00
CA THR A 394 -0.63 9.70 21.37
C THR A 394 -1.24 9.51 22.75
N GLY A 395 -1.33 8.26 23.24
CA GLY A 395 -2.07 7.91 24.45
C GLY A 395 -3.60 8.12 24.35
N ILE A 396 -4.16 8.41 23.16
CA ILE A 396 -5.59 8.67 22.99
C ILE A 396 -6.32 7.32 22.81
N PRO A 397 -7.23 6.94 23.72
CA PRO A 397 -7.91 5.64 23.62
C PRO A 397 -8.90 5.60 22.45
N ASP A 398 -8.99 4.44 21.79
CA ASP A 398 -10.10 4.12 20.89
C ASP A 398 -11.42 4.17 21.66
N VAL A 399 -12.37 4.99 21.19
CA VAL A 399 -13.70 5.13 21.82
C VAL A 399 -14.43 3.80 21.89
N ALA A 400 -14.20 2.90 20.92
CA ALA A 400 -14.79 1.56 20.92
C ALA A 400 -14.00 0.54 21.78
N GLY A 401 -12.86 0.93 22.35
CA GLY A 401 -12.05 0.09 23.24
C GLY A 401 -11.46 -1.15 22.57
N ARG A 402 -11.13 -1.09 21.27
CA ARG A 402 -10.57 -2.24 20.53
C ARG A 402 -9.04 -2.23 20.48
N VAL A 403 -8.43 -1.06 20.27
CA VAL A 403 -6.96 -0.92 20.17
C VAL A 403 -6.31 -1.30 21.49
N GLY A 404 -5.31 -2.19 21.45
CA GLY A 404 -4.66 -2.73 22.64
C GLY A 404 -5.51 -3.69 23.49
N HIS A 405 -6.76 -3.99 23.08
CA HIS A 405 -7.67 -4.84 23.84
C HIS A 405 -8.13 -6.04 23.00
N HIS A 406 -7.44 -7.16 23.20
CA HIS A 406 -7.65 -8.40 22.43
C HIS A 406 -8.10 -9.55 23.35
N PRO A 407 -9.39 -9.62 23.74
CA PRO A 407 -9.87 -10.54 24.80
C PRO A 407 -9.73 -12.03 24.46
N TRP A 408 -9.55 -12.34 23.17
CA TRP A 408 -9.40 -13.71 22.67
C TRP A 408 -7.94 -14.08 22.39
N ARG A 409 -6.99 -13.17 22.63
CA ARG A 409 -5.56 -13.37 22.38
C ARG A 409 -4.87 -13.97 23.60
N ILE A 410 -3.93 -14.86 23.32
CA ILE A 410 -2.97 -15.43 24.25
C ILE A 410 -1.59 -15.13 23.69
N GLU A 411 -0.86 -14.24 24.35
CA GLU A 411 0.50 -13.87 23.98
C GLU A 411 1.44 -15.05 24.16
N ALA A 412 2.29 -15.32 23.17
CA ALA A 412 3.15 -16.51 23.19
C ALA A 412 4.20 -16.41 24.31
N GLU A 413 4.71 -15.22 24.59
CA GLU A 413 5.64 -14.93 25.67
C GLU A 413 5.02 -15.07 27.07
N SER A 414 3.69 -15.09 27.18
CA SER A 414 2.97 -15.36 28.43
C SER A 414 2.80 -16.85 28.73
N MET A 415 3.13 -17.73 27.77
CA MET A 415 3.03 -19.17 27.92
C MET A 415 4.22 -19.75 28.71
N ARG A 416 4.07 -20.99 29.19
CA ARG A 416 5.22 -21.75 29.69
C ARG A 416 6.08 -22.20 28.51
N LEU A 417 7.31 -21.71 28.45
CA LEU A 417 8.28 -21.98 27.39
C LEU A 417 9.27 -23.08 27.80
N ASP A 418 9.60 -23.96 26.86
CA ASP A 418 10.67 -24.96 26.93
C ASP A 418 11.35 -25.03 25.56
N GLY A 419 12.65 -24.75 25.47
CA GLY A 419 13.34 -24.59 24.18
C GLY A 419 12.97 -23.35 23.36
N TYR A 420 11.96 -22.57 23.81
CA TYR A 420 11.64 -21.22 23.35
C TYR A 420 12.19 -20.17 24.33
N GLN A 421 12.49 -18.98 23.84
CA GLN A 421 12.82 -17.79 24.62
C GLN A 421 12.14 -16.55 24.03
N THR A 422 11.96 -15.51 24.84
CA THR A 422 11.40 -14.24 24.39
C THR A 422 12.37 -13.46 23.50
N TYR A 423 11.84 -12.73 22.53
CA TYR A 423 12.58 -11.89 21.61
C TYR A 423 11.89 -10.54 21.45
N THR A 424 12.59 -9.45 21.74
CA THR A 424 12.09 -8.09 21.51
C THR A 424 12.13 -7.79 20.01
N VAL A 425 10.97 -7.57 19.42
CA VAL A 425 10.81 -7.38 17.98
C VAL A 425 11.12 -5.93 17.60
N SER A 426 11.74 -5.74 16.44
CA SER A 426 12.09 -4.42 15.88
C SER A 426 11.81 -4.44 14.37
N PRO A 427 10.87 -3.62 13.86
CA PRO A 427 10.12 -2.57 14.56
C PRO A 427 9.13 -3.13 15.58
N PHE A 428 8.91 -2.43 16.70
CA PHE A 428 8.17 -2.98 17.86
C PHE A 428 6.70 -3.24 17.54
N GLU A 429 6.13 -2.43 16.64
CA GLU A 429 4.74 -2.49 16.21
C GLU A 429 4.42 -3.72 15.36
N ALA A 430 5.44 -4.44 14.87
CA ALA A 430 5.27 -5.68 14.11
C ALA A 430 4.96 -6.90 14.99
N ALA A 431 4.91 -6.76 16.32
CA ALA A 431 4.57 -7.81 17.27
C ALA A 431 3.50 -7.35 18.26
N SER A 432 2.64 -8.28 18.70
CA SER A 432 1.80 -7.98 19.86
C SER A 432 2.70 -7.80 21.08
N ASN A 433 2.38 -6.79 21.91
CA ASN A 433 3.13 -6.53 23.14
C ASN A 433 4.66 -6.38 22.93
N THR A 434 5.08 -5.95 21.72
CA THR A 434 6.46 -5.71 21.28
C THR A 434 7.40 -6.92 21.32
N THR A 435 6.88 -8.12 21.59
CA THR A 435 7.67 -9.30 21.93
C THR A 435 7.10 -10.53 21.23
N ALA A 436 7.97 -11.36 20.68
CA ALA A 436 7.64 -12.68 20.17
C ALA A 436 8.41 -13.76 20.95
N ILE A 437 8.20 -15.03 20.62
CA ILE A 437 9.06 -16.14 21.07
C ILE A 437 9.83 -16.75 19.89
N ILE A 438 11.09 -17.12 20.12
CA ILE A 438 11.96 -17.80 19.15
C ILE A 438 12.66 -18.98 19.80
N THR A 439 13.01 -20.02 19.04
CA THR A 439 13.76 -21.15 19.60
C THR A 439 15.11 -20.69 20.13
N THR A 440 15.61 -21.34 21.18
CA THR A 440 16.90 -20.98 21.80
C THR A 440 18.11 -21.25 20.89
N SER A 441 17.93 -22.09 19.87
CA SER A 441 18.88 -22.28 18.78
C SER A 441 18.15 -22.80 17.54
N ASN A 442 18.82 -22.77 16.39
CA ASN A 442 18.29 -23.24 15.11
C ASN A 442 18.24 -24.79 14.99
N SER A 443 18.62 -25.51 16.04
CA SER A 443 18.49 -26.98 16.14
C SER A 443 17.63 -27.42 17.31
N THR A 444 17.12 -26.48 18.12
CA THR A 444 16.24 -26.78 19.25
C THR A 444 14.80 -26.84 18.80
N THR A 445 14.04 -27.83 19.26
CA THR A 445 12.58 -27.80 19.23
C THR A 445 12.06 -26.96 20.39
N GLY A 446 11.34 -25.88 20.10
CA GLY A 446 10.65 -25.06 21.08
C GLY A 446 9.25 -25.58 21.37
N THR A 447 8.80 -25.46 22.61
CA THR A 447 7.44 -25.78 23.05
C THR A 447 6.87 -24.67 23.94
N ALA A 448 5.75 -24.08 23.54
CA ALA A 448 5.00 -23.09 24.29
C ALA A 448 3.64 -23.68 24.71
N LYS A 449 3.30 -23.59 26.01
CA LYS A 449 2.06 -24.18 26.57
C LYS A 449 1.33 -23.26 27.52
N THR A 450 0.01 -23.28 27.45
CA THR A 450 -0.85 -22.63 28.45
C THR A 450 -2.15 -23.40 28.68
N THR A 451 -2.86 -23.08 29.75
CA THR A 451 -4.20 -23.58 30.02
C THR A 451 -5.23 -22.62 29.46
N ILE A 452 -6.14 -23.12 28.63
CA ILE A 452 -7.17 -22.30 27.99
C ILE A 452 -8.21 -21.88 29.04
N LYS A 453 -8.37 -20.56 29.21
CA LYS A 453 -9.36 -19.96 30.12
C LYS A 453 -10.71 -19.70 29.46
N ALA A 454 -10.76 -19.67 28.12
CA ALA A 454 -11.97 -19.43 27.35
C ALA A 454 -13.05 -20.49 27.68
N PRO A 455 -14.34 -20.14 27.61
CA PRO A 455 -15.43 -21.10 27.80
C PRO A 455 -15.33 -22.29 26.85
N SER A 456 -15.92 -23.43 27.24
CA SER A 456 -16.01 -24.58 26.33
C SER A 456 -16.89 -24.22 25.12
N GLY A 457 -16.43 -24.52 23.91
CA GLY A 457 -17.10 -24.11 22.68
C GLY A 457 -16.35 -24.49 21.41
N VAL A 458 -16.88 -24.06 20.27
CA VAL A 458 -16.21 -24.19 18.96
C VAL A 458 -15.57 -22.85 18.62
N TYR A 459 -14.30 -22.88 18.21
CA TYR A 459 -13.50 -21.70 17.92
C TYR A 459 -12.76 -21.87 16.60
N ASP A 460 -12.51 -20.76 15.92
CA ASP A 460 -11.45 -20.67 14.93
C ASP A 460 -10.17 -20.31 15.68
N ILE A 461 -9.20 -21.22 15.69
CA ILE A 461 -7.90 -20.99 16.33
C ILE A 461 -6.95 -20.46 15.26
N ARG A 462 -6.38 -19.28 15.50
CA ARG A 462 -5.39 -18.69 14.60
C ARG A 462 -4.07 -18.49 15.32
N VAL A 463 -2.96 -18.77 14.63
CA VAL A 463 -1.61 -18.55 15.14
C VAL A 463 -0.97 -17.48 14.27
N ASN A 464 -0.53 -16.39 14.89
CA ASN A 464 0.28 -15.36 14.27
C ASN A 464 1.75 -15.71 14.50
N TYR A 465 2.51 -15.76 13.42
CA TYR A 465 3.90 -16.20 13.39
C TYR A 465 4.66 -15.42 12.32
N TYR A 466 5.97 -15.58 12.26
CA TYR A 466 6.79 -14.97 11.22
C TYR A 466 7.39 -16.07 10.35
N ASP A 467 7.35 -15.87 9.05
CA ASP A 467 7.97 -16.76 8.07
C ASP A 467 9.23 -16.10 7.53
N LEU A 468 10.39 -16.57 7.99
CA LEU A 468 11.68 -15.94 7.64
C LEU A 468 12.34 -16.66 6.48
N TYR A 469 12.84 -15.87 5.52
CA TYR A 469 13.65 -16.40 4.43
C TYR A 469 14.87 -17.16 4.94
N GLY A 470 15.23 -18.24 4.24
CA GLY A 470 16.42 -19.04 4.54
C GLY A 470 16.21 -20.17 5.55
N GLY A 471 14.95 -20.46 5.89
CA GLY A 471 14.51 -21.62 6.66
C GLY A 471 13.10 -22.05 6.26
N GLN A 472 12.72 -23.27 6.64
CA GLN A 472 11.34 -23.77 6.59
C GLN A 472 10.98 -24.41 7.92
N SER A 473 10.75 -23.56 8.92
CA SER A 473 10.39 -23.99 10.26
C SER A 473 9.04 -24.70 10.22
N LYS A 474 8.89 -25.68 11.09
CA LYS A 474 7.67 -26.46 11.19
C LYS A 474 7.01 -26.23 12.53
N TRP A 475 5.71 -26.00 12.52
CA TRP A 475 4.94 -25.89 13.75
C TRP A 475 3.85 -26.95 13.83
N THR A 476 3.54 -27.35 15.06
CA THR A 476 2.41 -28.22 15.40
C THR A 476 1.59 -27.58 16.52
N LEU A 477 0.30 -27.36 16.26
CA LEU A 477 -0.66 -26.89 17.25
C LEU A 477 -1.45 -28.07 17.82
N SER A 478 -1.62 -28.12 19.14
CA SER A 478 -2.46 -29.11 19.83
C SER A 478 -3.34 -28.45 20.89
N VAL A 479 -4.54 -28.99 21.08
CA VAL A 479 -5.47 -28.63 22.15
C VAL A 479 -5.87 -29.91 22.89
N GLY A 480 -5.57 -29.96 24.19
CA GLY A 480 -5.62 -31.19 24.97
C GLY A 480 -4.70 -32.25 24.37
N ASP A 481 -5.22 -33.46 24.17
CA ASP A 481 -4.47 -34.57 23.57
C ASP A 481 -4.58 -34.62 22.03
N LYS A 482 -5.25 -33.65 21.40
CA LYS A 482 -5.51 -33.64 19.96
C LYS A 482 -4.60 -32.66 19.22
N VAL A 483 -3.97 -33.15 18.15
CA VAL A 483 -3.32 -32.27 17.17
C VAL A 483 -4.40 -31.57 16.36
N VAL A 484 -4.35 -30.23 16.35
CA VAL A 484 -5.25 -29.39 15.57
C VAL A 484 -4.73 -29.25 14.14
N GLY A 485 -3.43 -29.07 13.98
CA GLY A 485 -2.80 -28.97 12.66
C GLY A 485 -1.29 -28.80 12.73
N GLN A 486 -0.67 -28.90 11.55
CA GLN A 486 0.76 -28.70 11.32
C GLN A 486 0.94 -27.83 10.08
N TRP A 487 1.96 -26.97 10.09
CA TRP A 487 2.28 -26.12 8.95
C TRP A 487 3.78 -25.84 8.86
N LEU A 488 4.20 -25.34 7.70
CA LEU A 488 5.56 -24.90 7.41
C LEU A 488 5.59 -23.38 7.23
N GLY A 489 6.75 -22.79 7.46
CA GLY A 489 7.13 -21.46 6.97
C GLY A 489 7.66 -21.68 5.57
N ASP A 490 6.85 -21.38 4.56
CA ASP A 490 7.16 -21.64 3.16
C ASP A 490 6.45 -20.63 2.23
N MET A 491 6.16 -19.42 2.71
CA MET A 491 5.45 -18.38 1.96
C MET A 491 6.14 -18.05 0.63
N GLU A 492 7.48 -18.15 0.56
CA GLU A 492 8.28 -17.98 -0.66
C GLU A 492 7.95 -19.04 -1.75
N HIS A 493 7.34 -20.15 -1.36
CA HIS A 493 6.89 -21.21 -2.26
C HIS A 493 5.37 -21.19 -2.52
N GLN A 494 4.61 -20.38 -1.79
CA GLN A 494 3.14 -20.32 -1.86
C GLN A 494 2.58 -19.33 -2.92
N SER A 495 3.35 -18.99 -3.96
CA SER A 495 2.96 -18.07 -5.05
C SER A 495 2.72 -16.61 -4.65
N LEU A 496 3.22 -16.19 -3.48
CA LEU A 496 3.36 -14.78 -3.12
C LEU A 496 4.62 -14.22 -3.81
N GLY A 497 4.53 -12.97 -4.28
CA GLY A 497 5.55 -12.35 -5.13
C GLY A 497 6.35 -11.24 -4.47
N HIS A 498 6.11 -10.95 -3.18
CA HIS A 498 6.83 -9.90 -2.47
C HIS A 498 8.25 -10.37 -2.10
N THR A 499 9.15 -9.40 -1.89
CA THR A 499 10.51 -9.71 -1.40
C THR A 499 10.40 -10.31 0.01
N PRO A 500 11.00 -11.49 0.26
CA PRO A 500 10.93 -12.14 1.57
C PRO A 500 11.90 -11.47 2.55
N SER A 501 11.58 -11.50 3.85
CA SER A 501 12.40 -10.89 4.92
C SER A 501 13.10 -11.95 5.77
N ILE A 502 14.28 -11.62 6.28
CA ILE A 502 15.02 -12.41 7.28
C ILE A 502 14.79 -11.90 8.71
N TYR A 503 13.96 -10.86 8.88
CA TYR A 503 13.69 -10.23 10.18
C TYR A 503 12.26 -10.54 10.65
N LEU A 504 12.03 -10.51 11.96
CA LEU A 504 10.68 -10.51 12.53
C LEU A 504 10.13 -9.10 12.37
N ASP A 505 9.40 -8.87 11.29
CA ASP A 505 8.89 -7.55 10.89
C ASP A 505 7.54 -7.68 10.18
N GLY A 506 6.97 -6.56 9.73
CA GLY A 506 5.72 -6.55 8.99
C GLY A 506 5.78 -7.30 7.65
N HIS A 507 6.97 -7.60 7.12
CA HIS A 507 7.14 -8.28 5.83
C HIS A 507 7.07 -9.80 5.96
N SER A 508 7.54 -10.35 7.09
CA SER A 508 7.50 -11.79 7.40
C SER A 508 6.31 -12.20 8.26
N ALA A 509 5.68 -11.25 8.97
CA ALA A 509 4.52 -11.51 9.81
C ALA A 509 3.34 -12.07 9.00
N THR A 510 2.83 -13.20 9.43
CA THR A 510 1.75 -13.92 8.77
C THR A 510 0.88 -14.68 9.76
N ARG A 511 -0.10 -15.41 9.24
CA ARG A 511 -1.13 -16.06 10.05
C ARG A 511 -1.65 -17.33 9.41
N ILE A 512 -1.79 -18.36 10.24
CA ILE A 512 -2.53 -19.58 9.88
C ILE A 512 -3.83 -19.68 10.68
N THR A 513 -4.87 -20.24 10.07
CA THR A 513 -6.20 -20.43 10.68
C THR A 513 -6.63 -21.88 10.63
N PHE A 514 -7.10 -22.40 11.78
CA PHE A 514 -7.73 -23.70 11.92
C PHE A 514 -9.20 -23.50 12.31
N HIS A 515 -10.11 -23.86 11.41
CA HIS A 515 -11.53 -23.60 11.60
C HIS A 515 -12.23 -24.70 12.41
N GLY A 516 -13.25 -24.30 13.19
CA GLY A 516 -14.19 -25.23 13.80
C GLY A 516 -13.59 -26.16 14.87
N VAL A 517 -12.58 -25.69 15.60
CA VAL A 517 -11.90 -26.47 16.64
C VAL A 517 -12.72 -26.45 17.92
N PHE A 518 -13.13 -27.61 18.41
CA PHE A 518 -13.78 -27.73 19.72
C PHE A 518 -12.74 -27.65 20.84
N VAL A 519 -12.98 -26.75 21.79
CA VAL A 519 -12.12 -26.46 22.94
C VAL A 519 -12.92 -26.65 24.22
N ARG A 520 -12.34 -27.31 25.23
CA ARG A 520 -12.88 -27.33 26.59
C ARG A 520 -12.13 -26.34 27.46
N GLN A 521 -12.85 -25.62 28.31
CA GLN A 521 -12.22 -24.81 29.32
C GLN A 521 -11.30 -25.69 30.19
N GLY A 522 -10.05 -25.26 30.38
CA GLY A 522 -9.03 -26.04 31.07
C GLY A 522 -8.18 -26.95 30.16
N ASP A 523 -8.50 -27.08 28.88
CA ASP A 523 -7.63 -27.79 27.93
C ASP A 523 -6.25 -27.10 27.85
N GLN A 524 -5.21 -27.90 27.65
CA GLN A 524 -3.87 -27.39 27.40
C GLN A 524 -3.74 -27.01 25.91
N LEU A 525 -3.46 -25.74 25.63
CA LEU A 525 -2.98 -25.31 24.33
C LEU A 525 -1.46 -25.51 24.27
N LYS A 526 -0.96 -26.12 23.20
CA LYS A 526 0.46 -26.38 22.99
C LYS A 526 0.85 -26.07 21.55
N ILE A 527 1.88 -25.25 21.38
CA ILE A 527 2.59 -25.08 20.11
C ILE A 527 3.97 -25.70 20.26
N VAL A 528 4.36 -26.53 19.29
CA VAL A 528 5.71 -27.06 19.15
C VAL A 528 6.29 -26.53 17.85
N GLY A 529 7.40 -25.80 17.90
CA GLY A 529 8.11 -25.30 16.73
C GLY A 529 9.47 -25.97 16.57
N GLU A 530 9.75 -26.42 15.36
CA GLU A 530 11.02 -27.00 14.94
C GLU A 530 11.70 -25.98 14.02
N ALA A 531 12.80 -25.40 14.50
CA ALA A 531 13.59 -24.46 13.72
C ALA A 531 14.22 -25.14 12.50
N ASN A 532 14.48 -24.35 11.45
CA ASN A 532 15.11 -24.84 10.25
C ASN A 532 15.98 -23.75 9.62
N GLY A 533 17.19 -24.10 9.18
CA GLY A 533 18.10 -23.15 8.54
C GLY A 533 18.40 -21.96 9.45
N ILE A 534 18.09 -20.74 8.98
CA ILE A 534 18.25 -19.52 9.78
C ILE A 534 16.99 -19.11 10.55
N GLU A 535 15.87 -19.79 10.32
CA GLU A 535 14.58 -19.44 10.90
C GLU A 535 14.37 -20.13 12.27
N PRO A 536 14.19 -19.37 13.36
CA PRO A 536 14.11 -19.92 14.72
C PRO A 536 12.66 -20.21 15.15
N ALA A 537 11.83 -20.71 14.23
CA ALA A 537 10.40 -21.01 14.41
C ALA A 537 9.61 -19.96 15.23
N PRO A 538 9.66 -18.67 14.86
CA PRO A 538 9.13 -17.58 15.67
C PRO A 538 7.59 -17.59 15.76
N VAL A 539 7.04 -17.25 16.93
CA VAL A 539 5.58 -17.15 17.17
C VAL A 539 5.27 -15.88 17.96
N ASP A 540 4.24 -15.15 17.54
CA ASP A 540 3.79 -13.91 18.18
C ASP A 540 2.69 -14.23 19.21
N TYR A 541 1.53 -14.69 18.73
CA TYR A 541 0.39 -15.01 19.59
C TYR A 541 -0.55 -16.05 19.00
N VAL A 542 -1.47 -16.51 19.84
CA VAL A 542 -2.60 -17.36 19.44
C VAL A 542 -3.90 -16.66 19.77
N VAL A 543 -4.90 -16.77 18.89
CA VAL A 543 -6.27 -16.35 19.22
C VAL A 543 -7.24 -17.53 19.17
N LEU A 544 -8.25 -17.48 20.04
CA LEU A 544 -9.39 -18.39 20.03
C LEU A 544 -10.64 -17.57 19.71
N LEU A 545 -10.96 -17.43 18.43
CA LEU A 545 -12.05 -16.56 17.97
C LEU A 545 -13.37 -17.35 17.92
N PRO A 546 -14.44 -16.85 18.57
CA PRO A 546 -15.78 -17.41 18.35
C PRO A 546 -16.19 -17.29 16.88
N PRO A 547 -17.12 -18.15 16.41
CA PRO A 547 -17.61 -18.08 15.03
C PRO A 547 -18.14 -16.68 14.70
N GLY A 548 -17.67 -16.12 13.58
CA GLY A 548 -18.08 -14.81 13.08
C GLY A 548 -17.29 -13.61 13.61
N VAL A 549 -16.28 -13.80 14.47
CA VAL A 549 -15.39 -12.73 14.96
C VAL A 549 -14.13 -12.65 14.07
N VAL A 550 -13.75 -11.44 13.67
CA VAL A 550 -12.58 -11.16 12.79
C VAL A 550 -11.33 -10.81 13.59
#